data_AF-A0A9E4BAD4-F1
#
_entry.id   AF-A0A9E4BAD4-F1
#
_cell.length_a   1.000
_cell.length_b   1.000
_cell.length_c   1.000
_cell.angle_alpha   90.00
_cell.angle_beta   90.00
_cell.angle_gamma   90.00
#
_symmetry.space_group_name_H-M   'P 1'
#
loop_
_entity.id
_entity.type
_entity.pdbx_description
1 polymer ?
#
loop_
_entity_poly.entity_id
_entity_poly.type
_entity_poly.pdbx_seq_one_letter_code
_entity_poly.pdbx_strand_id
1 'polypeptide(L)'
;EVRYALTEGTALTQRFENEPGIVAVSPRTEAFALVAAGERSFGALIVGVDRDRDRALSSLPDHLSAGEYLPGADSAFLGAALAANLGVDVGDEIIVLGATGEGGVAALMARVDGLFDTGRPELDRSVLQVGITAMQAGFDLGDAVHRLVIETRDARQATDLKSMLQAAAPVGTRLLDWNELLPELQQAIQIDRASAAMMYWLLLIVVAMSVINAFIMTVFERTREFGMLLAIGMRPNAIVGMLGIEAVCVWAIGVVIGIVLCLAVVLPLSAIGIDVSGIEGMEQLA
;
A
#
# COMPACT_ATOMS: atom_id res chain seq x y z
N GLU A 1 -10.88 19.19 -15.12
CA GLU A 1 -10.94 18.54 -13.78
C GLU A 1 -10.80 19.53 -12.61
N VAL A 2 -10.36 20.78 -12.82
CA VAL A 2 -10.31 21.87 -11.81
C VAL A 2 -11.69 22.38 -11.33
N ARG A 3 -12.80 21.84 -11.87
CA ARG A 3 -14.17 22.29 -11.52
C ARG A 3 -14.72 21.69 -10.24
N TYR A 4 -14.12 20.63 -9.70
CA TYR A 4 -14.57 19.98 -8.48
C TYR A 4 -13.56 20.27 -7.38
N ALA A 5 -13.82 21.33 -6.63
CA ALA A 5 -13.06 21.70 -5.47
C ALA A 5 -13.97 21.76 -4.24
N LEU A 6 -13.44 21.31 -3.11
CA LEU A 6 -14.02 21.49 -1.80
C LEU A 6 -13.72 22.92 -1.37
N THR A 7 -14.76 23.72 -1.23
CA THR A 7 -14.68 25.05 -0.60
C THR A 7 -14.43 24.86 0.91
N GLU A 8 -13.67 25.77 1.52
CA GLU A 8 -13.28 25.73 2.95
C GLU A 8 -12.36 24.55 3.31
N GLY A 9 -11.36 24.28 2.48
CA GLY A 9 -10.42 23.16 2.67
C GLY A 9 -9.72 23.20 4.02
N THR A 10 -9.35 24.40 4.49
CA THR A 10 -8.68 24.58 5.79
C THR A 10 -9.61 24.22 6.96
N ALA A 11 -10.87 24.66 6.92
CA ALA A 11 -11.83 24.39 7.99
C ALA A 11 -12.21 22.90 8.05
N LEU A 12 -12.38 22.25 6.90
CA LEU A 12 -12.65 20.81 6.82
C LEU A 12 -11.48 19.97 7.32
N THR A 13 -10.24 20.38 6.97
CA THR A 13 -9.02 19.72 7.46
C THR A 13 -8.99 19.72 8.97
N GLN A 14 -9.15 20.89 9.61
CA GLN A 14 -9.14 21.00 11.07
C GLN A 14 -10.27 20.22 11.74
N ARG A 15 -11.46 20.19 11.12
CA ARG A 15 -12.59 19.45 11.66
C ARG A 15 -12.30 17.95 11.72
N PHE A 16 -11.79 17.37 10.63
CA PHE A 16 -11.51 15.94 10.57
C PHE A 16 -10.25 15.55 11.35
N GLU A 17 -9.26 16.43 11.45
CA GLU A 17 -8.07 16.19 12.28
C GLU A 17 -8.41 15.94 13.76
N ASN A 18 -9.52 16.50 14.25
CA ASN A 18 -9.98 16.33 15.63
C ASN A 18 -10.88 15.10 15.87
N GLU A 19 -11.23 14.34 14.83
CA GLU A 19 -12.10 13.16 14.98
C GLU A 19 -11.32 11.94 15.52
N PRO A 20 -11.85 11.21 16.50
CA PRO A 20 -11.18 10.05 17.06
C PRO A 20 -11.06 8.93 16.02
N GLY A 21 -9.83 8.45 15.81
CA GLY A 21 -9.52 7.37 14.85
C GLY A 21 -8.77 7.85 13.60
N ILE A 22 -8.70 9.16 13.39
CA ILE A 22 -7.85 9.78 12.36
C ILE A 22 -6.43 9.97 12.89
N VAL A 23 -5.44 9.66 12.05
CA VAL A 23 -4.00 9.82 12.35
C VAL A 23 -3.48 11.11 11.77
N ALA A 24 -3.81 11.38 10.50
CA ALA A 24 -3.38 12.57 9.79
C ALA A 24 -4.41 12.95 8.72
N VAL A 25 -4.50 14.25 8.43
CA VAL A 25 -5.30 14.82 7.35
C VAL A 25 -4.42 15.80 6.58
N SER A 26 -4.32 15.64 5.26
CA SER A 26 -3.60 16.58 4.39
C SER A 26 -4.51 17.06 3.25
N PRO A 27 -4.69 18.38 3.10
CA PRO A 27 -5.33 18.94 1.93
C PRO A 27 -4.40 18.87 0.72
N ARG A 28 -4.97 18.55 -0.45
CA ARG A 28 -4.23 18.52 -1.71
C ARG A 28 -4.97 19.28 -2.81
N THR A 29 -4.21 20.03 -3.58
CA THR A 29 -4.66 20.60 -4.85
C THR A 29 -3.99 19.87 -6.01
N GLU A 30 -4.73 19.57 -7.07
CA GLU A 30 -4.21 18.85 -8.23
C GLU A 30 -4.57 19.59 -9.51
N ALA A 31 -3.61 19.70 -10.42
CA ALA A 31 -3.86 20.20 -11.77
C ALA A 31 -2.90 19.54 -12.76
N PHE A 32 -3.43 19.15 -13.92
CA PHE A 32 -2.58 18.85 -15.07
C PHE A 32 -2.13 20.16 -15.71
N ALA A 33 -0.82 20.32 -15.85
CA ALA A 33 -0.22 21.54 -16.36
C ALA A 33 1.04 21.23 -17.16
N LEU A 34 1.46 22.22 -17.93
CA LEU A 34 2.69 22.20 -18.70
C LEU A 34 3.77 22.89 -17.88
N VAL A 35 4.79 22.13 -17.48
CA VAL A 35 5.97 22.62 -16.79
C VAL A 35 7.00 22.99 -17.84
N ALA A 36 7.55 24.20 -17.77
CA ALA A 36 8.47 24.74 -18.74
C ALA A 36 9.74 25.29 -18.08
N ALA A 37 10.87 25.07 -18.75
CA ALA A 37 12.17 25.63 -18.40
C ALA A 37 12.91 26.00 -19.70
N GLY A 38 13.18 27.29 -19.91
CA GLY A 38 13.76 27.79 -21.16
C GLY A 38 12.89 27.43 -22.38
N GLU A 39 13.46 26.67 -23.31
CA GLU A 39 12.78 26.21 -24.53
C GLU A 39 12.12 24.82 -24.40
N ARG A 40 12.24 24.17 -23.23
CA ARG A 40 11.72 22.83 -22.99
C ARG A 40 10.43 22.89 -22.17
N SER A 41 9.47 22.05 -22.53
CA SER A 41 8.22 21.94 -21.79
C SER A 41 7.69 20.51 -21.77
N PHE A 42 7.19 20.08 -20.62
CA PHE A 42 6.62 18.75 -20.41
C PHE A 42 5.30 18.84 -19.66
N GLY A 43 4.35 17.96 -20.01
CA GLY A 43 3.12 17.81 -19.25
C GLY A 43 3.38 17.05 -17.96
N ALA A 44 2.89 17.56 -16.83
CA ALA A 44 2.97 16.89 -15.54
C ALA A 44 1.69 17.12 -14.72
N LEU A 45 1.40 16.19 -13.83
CA LEU A 45 0.49 16.37 -12.73
C LEU A 45 1.20 17.16 -11.63
N ILE A 46 0.61 18.28 -11.28
CA ILE A 46 1.10 19.16 -10.23
C ILE A 46 0.24 18.94 -9.01
N VAL A 47 0.89 18.67 -7.89
CA VAL A 47 0.23 18.43 -6.61
C VAL A 47 0.69 19.49 -5.63
N GLY A 48 -0.23 20.35 -5.21
CA GLY A 48 -0.02 21.30 -4.14
C GLY A 48 -0.23 20.60 -2.81
N VAL A 49 0.80 20.60 -1.97
CA VAL A 49 0.84 19.89 -0.70
C VAL A 49 1.23 20.82 0.44
N ASP A 50 0.73 20.51 1.65
CA ASP A 50 1.24 21.08 2.88
C ASP A 50 2.42 20.22 3.36
N ARG A 51 3.63 20.78 3.39
CA ARG A 51 4.87 20.04 3.73
C ARG A 51 4.75 19.25 5.03
N ASP A 52 4.22 19.88 6.08
CA ASP A 52 4.24 19.30 7.42
C ASP A 52 3.17 18.21 7.56
N ARG A 53 2.01 18.40 6.92
CA ARG A 53 0.92 17.41 6.92
C ARG A 53 1.19 16.26 5.96
N ASP A 54 1.72 16.54 4.77
CA ASP A 54 1.89 15.55 3.72
C ASP A 54 3.04 14.59 4.01
N ARG A 55 4.07 15.03 4.73
CA ARG A 55 5.19 14.15 5.12
C ARG A 55 4.77 12.96 5.97
N ALA A 56 3.69 13.07 6.74
CA ALA A 56 3.15 11.96 7.51
C ALA A 56 2.39 10.94 6.64
N LEU A 57 1.92 11.36 5.45
CA LEU A 57 0.98 10.62 4.61
C LEU A 57 1.59 10.12 3.30
N SER A 58 2.71 10.70 2.87
CA SER A 58 3.35 10.46 1.59
C SER A 58 4.73 9.84 1.80
N SER A 59 5.05 8.80 1.02
CA SER A 59 6.39 8.20 1.01
C SER A 59 7.36 8.93 0.08
N LEU A 60 6.88 9.87 -0.77
CA LEU A 60 7.71 10.61 -1.72
C LEU A 60 8.91 11.33 -1.06
N PRO A 61 8.79 11.96 0.12
CA PRO A 61 9.92 12.61 0.79
C PRO A 61 11.05 11.64 1.17
N ASP A 62 10.77 10.36 1.36
CA ASP A 62 11.77 9.34 1.69
C ASP A 62 12.60 8.91 0.46
N HIS A 63 12.13 9.25 -0.74
CA HIS A 63 12.80 8.98 -2.02
C HIS A 63 13.59 10.19 -2.55
N LEU A 64 14.01 11.10 -1.66
CA LEU A 64 14.84 12.26 -1.98
C LEU A 64 16.18 11.80 -2.61
N SER A 65 16.40 12.16 -3.87
CA SER A 65 17.64 11.86 -4.59
C SER A 65 18.63 13.04 -4.56
N ALA A 66 18.14 14.28 -4.56
CA ALA A 66 18.95 15.48 -4.46
C ALA A 66 18.16 16.66 -3.84
N GLY A 67 18.87 17.59 -3.17
CA GLY A 67 18.28 18.82 -2.62
C GLY A 67 17.53 18.62 -1.31
N GLU A 68 16.43 19.36 -1.11
CA GLU A 68 15.58 19.31 0.08
C GLU A 68 14.08 19.23 -0.30
N TYR A 69 13.29 18.52 0.50
CA TYR A 69 11.84 18.47 0.36
C TYR A 69 11.17 19.79 0.76
N LEU A 70 10.77 20.57 -0.25
CA LEU A 70 9.95 21.79 -0.14
C LEU A 70 10.37 22.79 0.97
N PRO A 71 11.59 23.36 0.97
CA PRO A 71 12.09 24.31 2.00
C PRO A 71 11.36 25.65 2.08
N GLY A 72 10.58 26.03 1.07
CA GLY A 72 9.93 27.34 1.00
C GLY A 72 8.57 27.30 0.32
N ALA A 73 7.85 28.43 0.36
CA ALA A 73 6.53 28.54 -0.27
C ALA A 73 6.58 28.32 -1.79
N ASP A 74 7.60 28.88 -2.45
CA ASP A 74 7.79 28.81 -3.92
C ASP A 74 8.73 27.66 -4.32
N SER A 75 8.86 26.66 -3.46
CA SER A 75 9.70 25.49 -3.73
C SER A 75 8.95 24.45 -4.56
N ALA A 76 9.71 23.76 -5.41
CA ALA A 76 9.26 22.65 -6.24
C ALA A 76 10.08 21.40 -5.95
N PHE A 77 9.38 20.27 -5.90
CA PHE A 77 9.95 18.95 -5.71
C PHE A 77 9.54 18.05 -6.88
N LEU A 78 10.48 17.74 -7.78
CA LEU A 78 10.20 17.06 -9.06
C LEU A 78 10.79 15.67 -9.12
N GLY A 79 10.18 14.79 -9.90
CA GLY A 79 10.80 13.53 -10.26
C GLY A 79 12.07 13.75 -11.08
N ALA A 80 13.11 12.95 -10.81
CA ALA A 80 14.43 13.09 -11.43
C ALA A 80 14.36 12.97 -12.97
N ALA A 81 13.46 12.12 -13.48
CA ALA A 81 13.29 11.96 -14.92
C ALA A 81 12.55 13.16 -15.57
N LEU A 82 11.62 13.80 -14.86
CA LEU A 82 10.99 15.05 -15.30
C LEU A 82 12.02 16.20 -15.34
N ALA A 83 12.87 16.30 -14.32
CA ALA A 83 13.94 17.29 -14.27
C ALA A 83 14.95 17.11 -15.42
N ALA A 84 15.37 15.86 -15.68
CA ALA A 84 16.24 15.54 -16.81
C ALA A 84 15.62 15.90 -18.17
N ASN A 85 14.33 15.63 -18.35
CA ASN A 85 13.57 15.99 -19.54
C ASN A 85 13.53 17.52 -19.75
N LEU A 86 13.26 18.27 -18.69
CA LEU A 86 13.27 19.73 -18.69
C LEU A 86 14.68 20.33 -18.80
N GLY A 87 15.73 19.55 -18.50
CA GLY A 87 17.11 20.01 -18.46
C GLY A 87 17.39 20.98 -17.31
N VAL A 88 16.75 20.75 -16.16
CA VAL A 88 16.89 21.56 -14.94
C VAL A 88 17.51 20.74 -13.82
N ASP A 89 18.27 21.40 -12.96
CA ASP A 89 18.86 20.85 -11.74
C ASP A 89 18.33 21.59 -10.49
N VAL A 90 18.71 21.10 -9.30
CA VAL A 90 18.40 21.78 -8.04
C VAL A 90 19.00 23.19 -8.05
N GLY A 91 18.16 24.19 -7.83
CA GLY A 91 18.47 25.62 -7.86
C GLY A 91 17.86 26.37 -9.05
N ASP A 92 17.43 25.66 -10.09
CA ASP A 92 16.83 26.26 -11.28
C ASP A 92 15.37 26.66 -11.07
N GLU A 93 14.87 27.58 -11.90
CA GLU A 93 13.47 28.02 -11.90
C GLU A 93 12.67 27.33 -13.01
N ILE A 94 11.44 26.96 -12.67
CA ILE A 94 10.46 26.40 -13.60
C ILE A 94 9.20 27.25 -13.62
N ILE A 95 8.53 27.25 -14.76
CA ILE A 95 7.23 27.88 -14.95
C ILE A 95 6.20 26.79 -15.18
N VAL A 96 5.17 26.80 -14.36
CA VAL A 96 4.02 25.93 -14.43
C VAL A 96 2.90 26.69 -15.13
N LEU A 97 2.41 26.16 -16.25
CA LEU A 97 1.34 26.75 -17.05
C LEU A 97 0.14 25.81 -17.08
N GLY A 98 -0.98 26.25 -16.53
CA GLY A 98 -2.20 25.45 -16.43
C GLY A 98 -3.45 26.26 -16.72
N ALA A 99 -4.60 25.66 -16.42
CA ALA A 99 -5.90 26.32 -16.51
C ALA A 99 -6.48 26.52 -15.10
N THR A 100 -7.02 27.71 -14.86
CA THR A 100 -7.83 28.02 -13.66
C THR A 100 -9.20 27.33 -13.74
N GLY A 101 -9.92 27.27 -12.62
CA GLY A 101 -11.27 26.69 -12.57
C GLY A 101 -12.28 27.38 -13.49
N GLU A 102 -12.07 28.67 -13.77
CA GLU A 102 -12.91 29.50 -14.65
C GLU A 102 -12.49 29.46 -16.13
N GLY A 103 -11.45 28.69 -16.47
CA GLY A 103 -10.96 28.53 -17.85
C GLY A 103 -9.98 29.62 -18.30
N GLY A 104 -9.52 30.48 -17.39
CA GLY A 104 -8.39 31.38 -17.62
C GLY A 104 -7.03 30.65 -17.54
N VAL A 105 -5.97 31.30 -17.99
CA VAL A 105 -4.60 30.77 -17.92
C VAL A 105 -4.02 31.00 -16.53
N ALA A 106 -3.56 29.93 -15.89
CA ALA A 106 -2.83 29.96 -14.62
C ALA A 106 -1.33 29.87 -14.90
N ALA A 107 -0.53 30.65 -14.18
CA ALA A 107 0.92 30.59 -14.23
C ALA A 107 1.50 30.64 -12.82
N LEU A 108 2.34 29.65 -12.49
CA LEU A 108 3.06 29.57 -11.22
C LEU A 108 4.56 29.48 -11.50
N MET A 109 5.36 30.28 -10.82
CA MET A 109 6.82 30.15 -10.84
C MET A 109 7.25 29.42 -9.57
N ALA A 110 8.17 28.47 -9.71
CA ALA A 110 8.73 27.76 -8.56
C ALA A 110 10.20 27.43 -8.80
N ARG A 111 10.98 27.41 -7.73
CA ARG A 111 12.39 27.00 -7.76
C ARG A 111 12.49 25.52 -7.44
N VAL A 112 13.23 24.77 -8.25
CA VAL A 112 13.54 23.37 -8.01
C VAL A 112 14.45 23.27 -6.81
N ASP A 113 13.91 22.92 -5.64
CA ASP A 113 14.70 22.81 -4.41
C ASP A 113 15.03 21.35 -4.08
N GLY A 114 14.34 20.38 -4.70
CA GLY A 114 14.68 18.97 -4.56
C GLY A 114 14.16 18.08 -5.68
N LEU A 115 14.77 16.91 -5.79
CA LEU A 115 14.43 15.87 -6.75
C LEU A 115 14.13 14.56 -6.01
N PHE A 116 13.18 13.78 -6.52
CA PHE A 116 12.91 12.41 -6.05
C PHE A 116 13.14 11.36 -7.14
N ASP A 117 13.46 10.16 -6.71
CA ASP A 117 13.54 8.97 -7.57
C ASP A 117 12.84 7.80 -6.86
N THR A 118 11.67 7.44 -7.37
CA THR A 118 10.85 6.35 -6.80
C THR A 118 11.17 4.99 -7.42
N GLY A 119 12.02 4.93 -8.46
CA GLY A 119 12.21 3.75 -9.28
C GLY A 119 11.01 3.42 -10.18
N ARG A 120 10.00 4.31 -10.26
CA ARG A 120 8.81 4.16 -11.12
C ARG A 120 8.84 5.23 -12.20
N PRO A 121 9.27 4.89 -13.44
CA PRO A 121 9.44 5.85 -14.51
C PRO A 121 8.22 6.72 -14.79
N GLU A 122 7.02 6.18 -14.63
CA GLU A 122 5.76 6.90 -14.85
C GLU A 122 5.59 8.05 -13.83
N LEU A 123 5.86 7.80 -12.55
CA LEU A 123 5.78 8.83 -11.50
C LEU A 123 6.92 9.84 -11.65
N ASP A 124 8.15 9.35 -11.82
CA ASP A 124 9.34 10.19 -11.86
C ASP A 124 9.37 11.12 -13.08
N ARG A 125 8.63 10.81 -14.15
CA ARG A 125 8.51 11.64 -15.36
C ARG A 125 7.33 12.59 -15.38
N SER A 126 6.31 12.38 -14.53
CA SER A 126 5.02 13.06 -14.68
C SER A 126 4.51 13.74 -13.42
N VAL A 127 5.19 13.67 -12.28
CA VAL A 127 4.75 14.27 -11.03
C VAL A 127 5.68 15.39 -10.57
N LEU A 128 5.07 16.50 -10.16
CA LEU A 128 5.70 17.66 -9.53
C LEU A 128 4.90 18.03 -8.27
N GLN A 129 5.57 18.18 -7.13
CA GLN A 129 4.97 18.73 -5.92
C GLN A 129 5.41 20.17 -5.69
N VAL A 130 4.47 21.02 -5.26
CA VAL A 130 4.71 22.41 -4.85
C VAL A 130 3.97 22.70 -3.55
N GLY A 131 4.29 23.82 -2.89
CA GLY A 131 3.52 24.26 -1.74
C GLY A 131 2.05 24.53 -2.09
N ILE A 132 1.12 24.05 -1.25
CA ILE A 132 -0.32 24.24 -1.47
C ILE A 132 -0.71 25.71 -1.60
N THR A 133 -0.10 26.59 -0.80
CA THR A 133 -0.35 28.03 -0.85
C THR A 133 0.09 28.65 -2.18
N ALA A 134 1.24 28.23 -2.71
CA ALA A 134 1.72 28.69 -4.01
C ALA A 134 0.79 28.21 -5.13
N MET A 135 0.32 26.97 -5.07
CA MET A 135 -0.65 26.44 -6.02
C MET A 135 -1.99 27.17 -5.95
N GLN A 136 -2.51 27.44 -4.75
CA GLN A 136 -3.75 28.18 -4.56
C GLN A 136 -3.68 29.61 -5.10
N ALA A 137 -2.56 30.30 -4.88
CA ALA A 137 -2.33 31.63 -5.41
C ALA A 137 -2.15 31.64 -6.94
N GLY A 138 -1.35 30.71 -7.49
CA GLY A 138 -1.03 30.66 -8.92
C GLY A 138 -2.20 30.21 -9.80
N PHE A 139 -3.15 29.45 -9.26
CA PHE A 139 -4.33 28.94 -9.98
C PHE A 139 -5.64 29.63 -9.59
N ASP A 140 -5.59 30.69 -8.79
CA ASP A 140 -6.75 31.45 -8.30
C ASP A 140 -7.81 30.57 -7.62
N LEU A 141 -7.36 29.69 -6.73
CA LEU A 141 -8.23 28.72 -6.04
C LEU A 141 -8.77 29.24 -4.69
N GLY A 142 -8.21 30.33 -4.15
CA GLY A 142 -8.52 30.77 -2.79
C GLY A 142 -8.24 29.67 -1.76
N ASP A 143 -9.19 29.39 -0.86
CA ASP A 143 -9.11 28.28 0.11
C ASP A 143 -9.69 26.95 -0.43
N ALA A 144 -9.91 26.86 -1.74
CA ALA A 144 -10.44 25.64 -2.34
C ALA A 144 -9.35 24.57 -2.47
N VAL A 145 -9.72 23.31 -2.20
CA VAL A 145 -8.84 22.15 -2.33
C VAL A 145 -9.51 21.07 -3.18
N HIS A 146 -8.74 20.28 -3.93
CA HIS A 146 -9.34 19.27 -4.81
C HIS A 146 -9.71 18.00 -4.05
N ARG A 147 -8.87 17.60 -3.07
CA ARG A 147 -9.10 16.41 -2.24
C ARG A 147 -8.53 16.60 -0.84
N LEU A 148 -9.08 15.86 0.12
CA LEU A 148 -8.52 15.68 1.46
C LEU A 148 -8.06 14.22 1.57
N VAL A 149 -6.78 14.02 1.87
CA VAL A 149 -6.24 12.69 2.16
C VAL A 149 -6.31 12.47 3.66
N ILE A 150 -6.95 11.37 4.07
CA ILE A 150 -7.18 11.03 5.48
C ILE A 150 -6.57 9.66 5.75
N GLU A 151 -5.67 9.60 6.72
CA GLU A 151 -5.16 8.34 7.23
C GLU A 151 -5.88 7.96 8.52
N THR A 152 -6.24 6.68 8.62
CA THR A 152 -6.99 6.11 9.73
C THR A 152 -6.10 5.15 10.51
N ARG A 153 -6.30 5.07 11.83
CA ARG A 153 -5.47 4.23 12.70
C ARG A 153 -5.63 2.72 12.45
N ASP A 154 -6.83 2.29 12.05
CA ASP A 154 -7.13 0.88 11.77
C ASP A 154 -7.95 0.77 10.49
N ALA A 155 -7.42 0.05 9.50
CA ALA A 155 -8.10 -0.22 8.24
C ALA A 155 -9.47 -0.90 8.42
N ARG A 156 -9.70 -1.61 9.54
CA ARG A 156 -10.98 -2.24 9.85
C ARG A 156 -12.05 -1.24 10.28
N GLN A 157 -11.65 -0.10 10.85
CA GLN A 157 -12.57 0.97 11.25
C GLN A 157 -12.82 1.97 10.12
N ALA A 158 -12.08 1.85 9.00
CA ALA A 158 -12.18 2.75 7.88
C ALA A 158 -13.60 2.82 7.28
N THR A 159 -14.35 1.72 7.25
CA THR A 159 -15.73 1.70 6.71
C THR A 159 -16.73 2.46 7.58
N ASP A 160 -16.66 2.29 8.91
CA ASP A 160 -17.53 2.99 9.86
C ASP A 160 -17.17 4.48 9.89
N LEU A 161 -15.87 4.78 9.95
CA LEU A 161 -15.37 6.15 9.92
C LEU A 161 -15.73 6.85 8.60
N LYS A 162 -15.64 6.15 7.46
CA LYS A 162 -16.07 6.66 6.16
C LYS A 162 -17.54 7.07 6.18
N SER A 163 -18.40 6.26 6.76
CA SER A 163 -19.84 6.56 6.86
C SER A 163 -20.10 7.81 7.72
N MET A 164 -19.39 7.95 8.83
CA MET A 164 -19.46 9.15 9.68
C MET A 164 -18.96 10.41 8.97
N LEU A 165 -17.77 10.34 8.36
CA LEU A 165 -17.15 11.45 7.65
C LEU A 165 -17.98 11.88 6.44
N GLN A 166 -18.57 10.92 5.71
CA GLN A 166 -19.46 11.21 4.58
C GLN A 166 -20.72 11.98 5.01
N ALA A 167 -21.24 11.71 6.21
CA ALA A 167 -22.36 12.46 6.78
C ALA A 167 -21.96 13.87 7.25
N ALA A 168 -20.70 14.05 7.65
CA ALA A 168 -20.14 15.33 8.08
C ALA A 168 -19.67 16.21 6.90
N ALA A 169 -19.39 15.62 5.74
CA ALA A 169 -18.85 16.28 4.56
C ALA A 169 -19.90 17.14 3.82
N PRO A 170 -19.47 18.19 3.09
CA PRO A 170 -20.37 19.00 2.27
C PRO A 170 -21.13 18.17 1.23
N VAL A 171 -22.37 18.58 0.93
CA VAL A 171 -23.20 17.94 -0.10
C VAL A 171 -22.49 17.95 -1.45
N GLY A 172 -22.39 16.79 -2.09
CA GLY A 172 -21.65 16.61 -3.34
C GLY A 172 -20.22 16.10 -3.16
N THR A 173 -19.71 16.02 -1.93
CA THR A 173 -18.42 15.38 -1.63
C THR A 173 -18.56 13.87 -1.66
N ARG A 174 -17.61 13.18 -2.29
CA ARG A 174 -17.53 11.73 -2.27
C ARG A 174 -16.30 11.30 -1.50
N LEU A 175 -16.50 10.57 -0.42
CA LEU A 175 -15.42 9.94 0.32
C LEU A 175 -15.13 8.58 -0.29
N LEU A 176 -13.92 8.40 -0.78
CA LEU A 176 -13.44 7.17 -1.41
C LEU A 176 -12.41 6.51 -0.51
N ASP A 177 -12.54 5.21 -0.30
CA ASP A 177 -11.49 4.42 0.35
C ASP A 177 -10.53 3.82 -0.68
N TRP A 178 -9.41 3.25 -0.23
CA TRP A 178 -8.39 2.71 -1.13
C TRP A 178 -8.90 1.59 -2.04
N ASN A 179 -9.92 0.82 -1.60
CA ASN A 179 -10.51 -0.23 -2.42
C ASN A 179 -11.27 0.36 -3.61
N GLU A 180 -11.94 1.50 -3.40
CA GLU A 180 -12.66 2.21 -4.45
C GLU A 180 -11.75 3.05 -5.35
N LEU A 181 -10.63 3.56 -4.80
CA LEU A 181 -9.63 4.29 -5.58
C LEU A 181 -8.86 3.36 -6.53
N LEU A 182 -8.59 2.12 -6.11
CA LEU A 182 -7.81 1.13 -6.87
C LEU A 182 -8.53 -0.22 -6.94
N PRO A 183 -9.70 -0.31 -7.60
CA PRO A 183 -10.50 -1.53 -7.64
C PRO A 183 -9.77 -2.68 -8.34
N GLU A 184 -8.93 -2.37 -9.32
CA GLU A 184 -8.11 -3.36 -10.03
C GLU A 184 -7.07 -4.02 -9.10
N LEU A 185 -6.43 -3.22 -8.23
CA LEU A 185 -5.49 -3.74 -7.24
C LEU A 185 -6.21 -4.61 -6.20
N GLN A 186 -7.39 -4.17 -5.75
CA GLN A 186 -8.20 -4.97 -4.83
C GLN A 186 -8.58 -6.31 -5.47
N GLN A 187 -8.98 -6.31 -6.75
CA GLN A 187 -9.30 -7.52 -7.49
C GLN A 187 -8.08 -8.44 -7.64
N ALA A 188 -6.90 -7.88 -7.93
CA ALA A 188 -5.65 -8.64 -7.99
C ALA A 188 -5.33 -9.32 -6.66
N ILE A 189 -5.45 -8.60 -5.53
CA ILE A 189 -5.25 -9.17 -4.18
C ILE A 189 -6.25 -10.30 -3.89
N GLN A 190 -7.51 -10.14 -4.29
CA GLN A 190 -8.52 -11.17 -4.09
C GLN A 190 -8.23 -12.43 -4.91
N ILE A 191 -7.80 -12.27 -6.17
CA ILE A 191 -7.40 -13.39 -7.03
C ILE A 191 -6.18 -14.09 -6.45
N ASP A 192 -5.17 -13.34 -6.02
CA ASP A 192 -3.97 -13.90 -5.39
C ASP A 192 -4.33 -14.73 -4.16
N ARG A 193 -5.12 -14.18 -3.23
CA ARG A 193 -5.61 -14.91 -2.04
C ARG A 193 -6.42 -16.16 -2.39
N ALA A 194 -7.29 -16.08 -3.40
CA ALA A 194 -8.08 -17.23 -3.83
C ALA A 194 -7.20 -18.32 -4.45
N SER A 195 -6.20 -17.94 -5.24
CA SER A 195 -5.24 -18.85 -5.84
C SER A 195 -4.35 -19.53 -4.79
N ALA A 196 -3.87 -18.77 -3.80
CA ALA A 196 -3.11 -19.28 -2.66
C ALA A 196 -3.95 -20.24 -1.82
N ALA A 197 -5.22 -19.91 -1.56
CA ALA A 197 -6.13 -20.80 -0.85
C ALA A 197 -6.34 -22.12 -1.62
N MET A 198 -6.50 -22.08 -2.94
CA MET A 198 -6.61 -23.27 -3.77
C MET A 198 -5.34 -24.12 -3.72
N MET A 199 -4.15 -23.49 -3.78
CA MET A 199 -2.86 -24.16 -3.63
C MET A 199 -2.74 -24.84 -2.27
N TYR A 200 -3.11 -24.15 -1.18
CA TYR A 200 -3.09 -24.72 0.17
C TYR A 200 -4.03 -25.92 0.30
N TRP A 201 -5.21 -25.88 -0.31
CA TRP A 201 -6.12 -27.04 -0.33
C TRP A 201 -5.53 -28.23 -1.08
N LEU A 202 -4.93 -28.01 -2.24
CA LEU A 202 -4.26 -29.06 -3.00
C LEU A 202 -3.10 -29.68 -2.20
N LEU A 203 -2.25 -28.84 -1.63
CA LEU A 203 -1.14 -29.27 -0.79
C LEU A 203 -1.63 -30.08 0.42
N LEU A 204 -2.68 -29.61 1.09
CA LEU A 204 -3.29 -30.30 2.22
C LEU A 204 -3.75 -31.71 1.84
N ILE A 205 -4.40 -31.86 0.67
CA ILE A 205 -4.87 -33.18 0.19
C ILE A 205 -3.67 -34.11 -0.07
N VAL A 206 -2.63 -33.63 -0.75
CA VAL A 206 -1.43 -34.43 -1.07
C VAL A 206 -0.71 -34.88 0.20
N VAL A 207 -0.52 -33.96 1.15
CA VAL A 207 0.11 -34.26 2.44
C VAL A 207 -0.76 -35.20 3.27
N ALA A 208 -2.07 -34.96 3.36
CA ALA A 208 -3.00 -35.82 4.08
C ALA A 208 -2.98 -37.25 3.52
N MET A 209 -3.02 -37.42 2.20
CA MET A 209 -2.95 -38.73 1.56
C MET A 209 -1.63 -39.45 1.86
N SER A 210 -0.51 -38.71 1.87
CA SER A 210 0.81 -39.24 2.20
C SER A 210 0.87 -39.73 3.65
N VAL A 211 0.35 -38.94 4.60
CA VAL A 211 0.29 -39.31 6.03
C VAL A 211 -0.65 -40.49 6.26
N ILE A 212 -1.83 -40.50 5.63
CA ILE A 212 -2.78 -41.61 5.74
C ILE A 212 -2.14 -42.90 5.22
N ASN A 213 -1.46 -42.86 4.07
CA ASN A 213 -0.81 -44.04 3.50
C ASN A 213 0.27 -44.61 4.44
N ALA A 214 1.13 -43.74 5.00
CA ALA A 214 2.14 -44.15 5.97
C ALA A 214 1.50 -44.73 7.25
N PHE A 215 0.45 -44.09 7.78
CA PHE A 215 -0.24 -44.55 8.97
C PHE A 215 -0.90 -45.91 8.78
N ILE A 216 -1.59 -46.10 7.64
CA ILE A 216 -2.20 -47.39 7.28
C ILE A 216 -1.14 -48.49 7.20
N MET A 217 0.02 -48.20 6.60
CA MET A 217 1.12 -49.17 6.51
C MET A 217 1.62 -49.60 7.90
N THR A 218 1.84 -48.65 8.81
CA THR A 218 2.25 -48.95 10.19
C THR A 218 1.21 -49.79 10.93
N VAL A 219 -0.09 -49.52 10.73
CA VAL A 219 -1.16 -50.34 11.33
C VAL A 219 -1.15 -51.76 10.75
N PHE A 220 -0.97 -51.91 9.44
CA PHE A 220 -0.95 -53.22 8.79
C PHE A 220 0.18 -54.11 9.30
N GLU A 221 1.39 -53.56 9.46
CA GLU A 221 2.54 -54.29 9.99
C GLU A 221 2.27 -54.87 11.39
N ARG A 222 1.46 -54.19 12.21
CA ARG A 222 1.14 -54.60 13.58
C ARG A 222 -0.17 -55.39 13.72
N THR A 223 -0.82 -55.74 12.61
CA THR A 223 -2.13 -56.43 12.63
C THR A 223 -2.10 -57.77 13.37
N ARG A 224 -1.00 -58.52 13.25
CA ARG A 224 -0.81 -59.80 13.95
C ARG A 224 -0.72 -59.62 15.47
N GLU A 225 -0.12 -58.52 15.93
CA GLU A 225 -0.02 -58.19 17.36
C GLU A 225 -1.41 -57.90 17.94
N PHE A 226 -2.22 -57.11 17.22
CA PHE A 226 -3.60 -56.82 17.61
C PHE A 226 -4.46 -58.09 17.68
N GLY A 227 -4.26 -59.03 16.74
CA GLY A 227 -4.94 -60.33 16.76
C GLY A 227 -4.64 -61.17 18.00
N MET A 228 -3.40 -61.12 18.52
CA MET A 228 -3.05 -61.80 19.76
C MET A 228 -3.67 -61.12 20.99
N LEU A 229 -3.70 -59.78 21.03
CA LEU A 229 -4.33 -59.02 22.12
C LEU A 229 -5.84 -59.31 22.22
N LEU A 230 -6.52 -59.41 21.06
CA LEU A 230 -7.92 -59.84 20.98
C LEU A 230 -8.11 -61.26 21.52
N ALA A 231 -7.22 -62.20 21.17
CA ALA A 231 -7.29 -63.59 21.65
C ALA A 231 -7.10 -63.73 23.16
N ILE A 232 -6.35 -62.82 23.79
CA ILE A 232 -6.14 -62.77 25.25
C ILE A 232 -7.31 -62.06 25.97
N GLY A 233 -8.29 -61.53 25.23
CA GLY A 233 -9.53 -60.98 25.77
C GLY A 233 -9.61 -59.44 25.77
N MET A 234 -8.71 -58.75 25.07
CA MET A 234 -8.81 -57.30 24.92
C MET A 234 -10.03 -56.93 24.07
N ARG A 235 -10.79 -55.91 24.51
CA ARG A 235 -11.96 -55.42 23.78
C ARG A 235 -11.52 -54.65 22.51
N PRO A 236 -12.22 -54.80 21.37
CA PRO A 236 -11.88 -54.07 20.13
C PRO A 236 -11.75 -52.55 20.30
N ASN A 237 -12.65 -51.94 21.09
CA ASN A 237 -12.60 -50.49 21.35
C ASN A 237 -11.36 -50.05 22.14
N ALA A 238 -10.74 -50.92 22.94
CA ALA A 238 -9.50 -50.61 23.64
C ALA A 238 -8.32 -50.50 22.66
N ILE A 239 -8.31 -51.32 21.60
CA ILE A 239 -7.30 -51.25 20.53
C ILE A 239 -7.48 -49.96 19.72
N VAL A 240 -8.71 -49.61 19.36
CA VAL A 240 -9.02 -48.35 18.66
C VAL A 240 -8.60 -47.14 19.51
N GLY A 241 -8.87 -47.17 20.82
CA GLY A 241 -8.44 -46.12 21.74
C GLY A 241 -6.91 -46.01 21.85
N MET A 242 -6.19 -47.13 21.91
CA MET A 242 -4.74 -47.17 21.90
C MET A 242 -4.15 -46.56 20.62
N LEU A 243 -4.67 -46.96 19.45
CA LEU A 243 -4.26 -46.40 18.16
C LEU A 243 -4.58 -44.90 18.06
N GLY A 244 -5.70 -44.46 18.62
CA GLY A 244 -6.05 -43.03 18.69
C GLY A 244 -5.04 -42.22 19.51
N ILE A 245 -4.60 -42.75 20.66
CA ILE A 245 -3.57 -42.11 21.49
C ILE A 245 -2.23 -42.07 20.74
N GLU A 246 -1.84 -43.16 20.06
CA GLU A 246 -0.62 -43.21 19.25
C GLU A 246 -0.64 -42.15 18.14
N ALA A 247 -1.75 -42.05 17.40
CA ALA A 247 -1.94 -41.04 16.36
C ALA A 247 -1.84 -39.60 16.90
N VAL A 248 -2.45 -39.33 18.06
CA VAL A 248 -2.37 -38.01 18.71
C VAL A 248 -0.96 -37.69 19.16
N CYS A 249 -0.21 -38.66 19.70
CA CYS A 249 1.19 -38.48 20.09
C CYS A 249 2.08 -38.15 18.88
N VAL A 250 1.94 -38.90 17.78
CA VAL A 250 2.68 -38.65 16.54
C VAL A 250 2.33 -37.28 15.96
N TRP A 251 1.04 -36.91 15.95
CA TRP A 251 0.59 -35.59 15.52
C TRP A 251 1.19 -34.47 16.38
N ALA A 252 1.13 -34.59 17.72
CA ALA A 252 1.65 -33.58 18.63
C ALA A 252 3.17 -33.38 18.45
N ILE A 253 3.94 -34.47 18.35
CA ILE A 253 5.38 -34.41 18.09
C ILE A 253 5.64 -33.78 16.72
N GLY A 254 4.89 -34.17 15.69
CA GLY A 254 5.00 -33.59 14.36
C GLY A 254 4.73 -32.09 14.33
N VAL A 255 3.71 -31.62 15.04
CA VAL A 255 3.39 -30.18 15.17
C VAL A 255 4.53 -29.44 15.86
N VAL A 256 5.06 -29.97 16.96
CA VAL A 256 6.19 -29.34 17.68
C VAL A 256 7.41 -29.23 16.78
N ILE A 257 7.80 -30.32 16.11
CA ILE A 257 8.94 -30.33 15.18
C ILE A 257 8.69 -29.37 14.01
N GLY A 258 7.47 -29.37 13.45
CA GLY A 258 7.08 -28.48 12.36
C GLY A 258 7.16 -27.00 12.74
N ILE A 259 6.68 -26.63 13.93
CA ILE A 259 6.79 -25.25 14.44
C ILE A 259 8.26 -24.86 14.62
N VAL A 260 9.08 -25.75 15.21
CA VAL A 260 10.52 -25.48 15.40
C VAL A 260 11.23 -25.28 14.07
N LEU A 261 10.98 -26.15 13.08
CA LEU A 261 11.56 -26.01 11.74
C LEU A 261 11.06 -24.74 11.03
N CYS A 262 9.76 -24.43 11.15
CA CYS A 262 9.19 -23.20 10.60
C CYS A 262 9.87 -21.96 11.19
N LEU A 263 9.98 -21.88 12.52
CA LEU A 263 10.66 -20.76 13.20
C LEU A 263 12.14 -20.68 12.83
N ALA A 264 12.83 -21.82 12.71
CA ALA A 264 14.24 -21.88 12.32
C ALA A 264 14.48 -21.32 10.91
N VAL A 265 13.49 -21.41 10.02
CA VAL A 265 13.55 -20.81 8.67
C VAL A 265 13.06 -19.35 8.69
N VAL A 266 11.92 -19.08 9.32
CA VAL A 266 11.27 -17.75 9.27
C VAL A 266 12.06 -16.68 10.01
N LEU A 267 12.65 -16.98 11.17
CA LEU A 267 13.38 -15.98 11.96
C LEU A 267 14.60 -15.39 11.22
N PRO A 268 15.53 -16.19 10.66
CA PRO A 268 16.65 -15.62 9.90
C PRO A 268 16.18 -14.87 8.64
N LEU A 269 15.14 -15.36 7.95
CA LEU A 269 14.57 -14.63 6.81
C LEU A 269 13.97 -13.28 7.23
N SER A 270 13.31 -13.21 8.38
CA SER A 270 12.74 -11.96 8.90
C SER A 270 13.81 -10.93 9.31
N ALA A 271 15.00 -11.39 9.71
CA ALA A 271 16.08 -10.52 10.17
C ALA A 271 17.00 -10.05 9.02
N ILE A 272 17.31 -10.92 8.06
CA ILE A 272 18.23 -10.61 6.95
C ILE A 272 17.48 -9.99 5.76
N GLY A 273 16.16 -10.19 5.69
CA GLY A 273 15.37 -9.86 4.50
C GLY A 273 15.70 -10.82 3.35
N ILE A 274 14.85 -10.82 2.32
CA ILE A 274 15.17 -11.49 1.06
C ILE A 274 15.74 -10.41 0.14
N ASP A 275 16.98 -10.58 -0.30
CA ASP A 275 17.56 -9.71 -1.31
C ASP A 275 16.90 -10.01 -2.67
N VAL A 276 15.98 -9.14 -3.07
CA VAL A 276 15.20 -9.26 -4.30
C VAL A 276 15.88 -8.57 -5.48
N SER A 277 17.05 -7.95 -5.28
CA SER A 277 17.74 -7.18 -6.31
C SER A 277 18.15 -8.02 -7.54
N GLY A 278 18.24 -9.35 -7.39
CA GLY A 278 18.60 -10.28 -8.46
C GLY A 278 17.43 -10.83 -9.29
N ILE A 279 16.18 -10.43 -8.99
CA ILE A 279 14.98 -10.87 -9.74
C ILE A 279 14.58 -9.74 -10.71
N GLU A 280 15.43 -9.47 -11.71
CA GLU A 280 15.29 -8.45 -12.78
C GLU A 280 14.11 -8.73 -13.77
N GLY A 281 13.03 -9.37 -13.32
CA GLY A 281 11.85 -9.69 -14.14
C GLY A 281 10.56 -9.00 -13.71
N MET A 282 10.56 -8.25 -12.60
CA MET A 282 9.36 -7.58 -12.05
C MET A 282 9.33 -6.05 -12.27
N GLU A 283 10.34 -5.46 -12.93
CA GLU A 283 10.34 -4.03 -13.29
C GLU A 283 9.21 -3.61 -14.26
N GLN A 284 8.52 -4.56 -14.88
CA GLN A 284 7.41 -4.26 -15.82
C GLN A 284 6.00 -4.34 -15.19
N LEU A 285 5.87 -4.70 -13.90
CA LEU A 285 4.54 -4.90 -13.28
C LEU A 285 4.39 -4.32 -11.85
N ALA A 286 5.30 -3.47 -11.37
CA ALA A 286 5.23 -2.84 -10.03
C ALA A 286 5.26 -1.30 -10.09
#